data_AF-A0A7J7S5L0-F1
#
_entry.id   AF-A0A7J7S5L0-F1
#
_cell.length_a   1.000
_cell.length_b   1.000
_cell.length_c   1.000
_cell.angle_alpha   90.00
_cell.angle_beta   90.00
_cell.angle_gamma   90.00
#
_symmetry.space_group_name_H-M   'P 1'
#
loop_
_entity.id
_entity.type
_entity.pdbx_description
1 polymer ?
#
loop_
_entity_poly.entity_id
_entity_poly.type
_entity_poly.pdbx_seq_one_letter_code
_entity_poly.pdbx_strand_id
1 'polypeptide(L)'
;MEVQGDILDEFLQQQRSGRQGAQPTPCREQPEARAGPDNCRDSGDPSDFRIPVLPYGRHLVIDIKSTWGDRHYVGLNGIEIFSSKGEPVQIASIQADPPDINILPAYGKDPRVVGNLIDGVNRTQDDMHVWLAPFTPGKSHSVSIDFSHPCHVALIRIWNYNKSRIHSFRGVRDVEILLDAQCIFHGEIAKASGTLTGAPEHFGDTILFTTDDDILEAIFRSDETFDVDTGGPCSLPCEEPLRRPSTADGDSEERPYTQAGLWAQVPEVELPCSAPVSEVTTPEPGVYHGICLQLNFTASWGDLHYLGLTGLEVVGKDGQALPISLHQISACPRDLNDLPEYTDDSRTLDKTGTWRRAPPHPFLAPCFL
;
A
#
# COMPACT_ATOMS: atom_id res chain seq x y z
N MET A 1 -9.42 -20.61 29.29
CA MET A 1 -9.03 -21.04 27.94
C MET A 1 -7.53 -20.82 27.88
N GLU A 2 -6.77 -21.88 28.09
CA GLU A 2 -5.30 -21.82 28.14
C GLU A 2 -4.78 -21.48 26.75
N VAL A 3 -3.89 -20.50 26.67
CA VAL A 3 -3.27 -20.07 25.42
C VAL A 3 -2.34 -21.20 24.99
N GLN A 4 -2.70 -21.90 23.91
CA GLN A 4 -1.80 -22.84 23.25
C GLN A 4 -0.60 -22.03 22.76
N GLY A 5 0.52 -22.10 23.48
CA GLY A 5 1.76 -21.43 23.09
C GLY A 5 2.16 -21.87 21.69
N ASP A 6 2.56 -20.92 20.87
CA ASP A 6 3.01 -21.24 19.51
C ASP A 6 4.50 -21.61 19.49
N ILE A 7 4.99 -22.01 18.32
CA ILE A 7 6.37 -22.51 18.14
C ILE A 7 7.40 -21.46 18.57
N LEU A 8 7.08 -20.17 18.45
CA LEU A 8 7.95 -19.10 18.90
C LEU A 8 8.00 -19.03 20.44
N ASP A 9 6.87 -19.18 21.11
CA ASP A 9 6.82 -19.24 22.58
C ASP A 9 7.67 -20.40 23.12
N GLU A 10 7.60 -21.57 22.50
CA GLU A 10 8.45 -22.72 22.86
C GLU A 10 9.94 -22.43 22.64
N PHE A 11 10.30 -21.83 21.50
CA PHE A 11 11.69 -21.47 21.20
C PHE A 11 12.25 -20.44 22.19
N LEU A 12 11.46 -19.40 22.53
CA LEU A 12 11.85 -18.40 23.51
C LEU A 12 12.03 -19.01 24.91
N GLN A 13 11.20 -20.00 25.29
CA GLN A 13 11.37 -20.76 26.53
C GLN A 13 12.66 -21.58 26.53
N GLN A 14 12.98 -22.26 25.42
CA GLN A 14 14.23 -23.04 25.29
C GLN A 14 15.49 -22.16 25.40
N GLN A 15 15.49 -20.97 24.79
CA GLN A 15 16.59 -19.99 24.92
C GLN A 15 16.77 -19.48 26.36
N ARG A 16 15.68 -19.28 27.11
CA ARG A 16 15.74 -18.90 28.53
C ARG A 16 16.30 -20.04 29.40
N SER A 17 15.94 -21.28 29.11
CA SER A 17 16.45 -22.47 29.80
C SER A 17 17.93 -22.74 29.51
N GLY A 18 18.39 -22.49 28.26
CA GLY A 18 19.80 -22.63 27.88
C GLY A 18 20.74 -21.64 28.58
N ARG A 19 20.25 -20.48 29.01
CA ARG A 19 21.04 -19.47 29.75
C ARG A 19 21.13 -19.72 31.25
N GLN A 20 20.33 -20.64 31.82
CA GLN A 20 20.37 -20.97 33.26
C GLN A 20 21.38 -22.09 33.61
N GLY A 21 22.13 -22.60 32.63
CA GLY A 21 23.11 -23.69 32.81
C GLY A 21 24.55 -23.28 33.14
N ALA A 22 24.88 -21.98 33.20
CA ALA A 22 26.23 -21.51 33.51
C ALA A 22 26.28 -20.80 34.87
N GLN A 23 26.80 -21.49 35.89
CA GLN A 23 27.14 -20.89 37.18
C GLN A 23 28.39 -19.99 37.05
N PRO A 24 28.46 -18.85 37.76
CA PRO A 24 29.62 -17.96 37.73
C PRO A 24 30.67 -18.33 38.82
N THR A 25 31.95 -18.27 38.45
CA THR A 25 33.12 -18.43 39.34
C THR A 25 33.44 -17.11 40.07
N PRO A 26 33.88 -17.10 41.36
CA PRO A 26 34.05 -15.84 42.10
C PRO A 26 35.50 -15.29 42.15
N CYS A 27 35.55 -13.95 42.16
CA CYS A 27 36.54 -13.01 42.73
C CYS A 27 37.87 -12.72 42.00
N ARG A 28 38.10 -11.42 41.68
CA ARG A 28 39.03 -10.50 42.42
C ARG A 28 38.91 -9.02 41.94
N GLU A 29 38.75 -8.09 42.88
CA GLU A 29 38.78 -6.61 42.67
C GLU A 29 40.25 -6.13 42.44
N GLN A 30 40.61 -5.24 41.50
CA GLN A 30 40.57 -3.74 41.43
C GLN A 30 41.55 -3.30 40.28
N PRO A 31 41.74 -2.02 39.87
CA PRO A 31 40.89 -0.81 39.91
C PRO A 31 40.78 -0.04 38.54
N GLU A 32 40.06 1.07 38.59
CA GLU A 32 39.48 1.98 37.58
C GLU A 32 40.38 2.60 36.48
N ALA A 33 39.76 2.91 35.33
CA ALA A 33 40.13 4.05 34.48
C ALA A 33 38.91 4.66 33.75
N ARG A 34 38.33 5.69 34.39
CA ARG A 34 37.59 6.86 33.85
C ARG A 34 36.92 6.74 32.47
N ALA A 35 35.59 6.63 32.45
CA ALA A 35 34.75 6.98 31.31
C ALA A 35 34.01 8.31 31.61
N GLY A 36 34.19 9.31 30.74
CA GLY A 36 33.46 10.58 30.78
C GLY A 36 32.02 10.40 30.26
N PRO A 37 31.10 11.34 30.58
CA PRO A 37 29.70 11.22 30.20
C PRO A 37 29.46 11.94 28.87
N ASP A 38 29.42 11.21 27.75
CA ASP A 38 28.78 11.73 26.53
C ASP A 38 27.37 11.14 26.44
N ASN A 39 26.49 11.89 27.08
CA ASN A 39 25.06 11.66 27.17
C ASN A 39 24.40 12.38 25.98
N CYS A 40 24.43 11.79 24.79
CA CYS A 40 23.58 12.24 23.68
C CYS A 40 22.30 11.39 23.65
N ARG A 41 21.50 11.51 24.72
CA ARG A 41 20.06 11.25 24.60
C ARG A 41 19.49 12.51 24.01
N ASP A 42 19.33 12.51 22.69
CA ASP A 42 18.52 13.51 22.03
C ASP A 42 17.07 13.27 22.45
N SER A 43 16.68 13.91 23.55
CA SER A 43 15.29 14.10 23.92
C SER A 43 14.76 15.28 23.11
N GLY A 44 14.71 15.11 21.79
CA GLY A 44 13.92 15.94 20.91
C GLY A 44 12.45 15.63 21.16
N ASP A 45 11.61 16.67 21.24
CA ASP A 45 10.17 16.50 21.20
C ASP A 45 9.81 15.72 19.91
N PRO A 46 9.08 14.59 19.97
CA PRO A 46 8.67 13.85 18.77
C PRO A 46 7.86 14.71 17.78
N SER A 47 7.44 15.93 18.16
CA SER A 47 6.72 16.87 17.30
C SER A 47 7.59 17.68 16.30
N ASP A 48 8.93 17.68 16.41
CA ASP A 48 9.80 18.50 15.54
C ASP A 48 10.50 17.70 14.43
N PHE A 49 10.18 16.41 14.27
CA PHE A 49 10.72 15.63 13.16
C PHE A 49 10.17 16.13 11.82
N ARG A 50 11.07 16.50 10.90
CA ARG A 50 10.73 16.91 9.54
C ARG A 50 11.35 15.97 8.52
N ILE A 51 10.50 15.46 7.62
CA ILE A 51 10.94 14.63 6.49
C ILE A 51 11.90 15.47 5.62
N PRO A 52 13.13 15.01 5.37
CA PRO A 52 14.11 15.73 4.56
C PRO A 52 13.74 15.68 3.07
N VAL A 53 14.17 16.69 2.32
CA VAL A 53 14.03 16.70 0.86
C VAL A 53 15.26 16.05 0.23
N LEU A 54 15.03 15.06 -0.64
CA LEU A 54 16.05 14.31 -1.38
C LEU A 54 17.26 13.90 -0.53
N PRO A 55 17.08 13.12 0.56
CA PRO A 55 18.20 12.68 1.38
C PRO A 55 19.20 11.87 0.55
N TYR A 56 20.49 12.09 0.78
CA TYR A 56 21.59 11.44 0.08
C TYR A 56 22.28 10.42 0.98
N GLY A 57 22.50 9.21 0.47
CA GLY A 57 23.24 8.20 1.21
C GLY A 57 23.31 6.86 0.50
N ARG A 58 23.78 5.83 1.22
CA ARG A 58 24.00 4.49 0.66
C ARG A 58 23.38 3.35 1.48
N HIS A 59 23.35 3.50 2.80
CA HIS A 59 22.97 2.45 3.74
C HIS A 59 21.61 2.80 4.33
N LEU A 60 20.56 2.12 3.89
CA LEU A 60 19.20 2.30 4.39
C LEU A 60 18.89 1.24 5.46
N VAL A 61 18.34 1.66 6.59
CA VAL A 61 17.86 0.77 7.65
C VAL A 61 16.41 1.11 7.95
N ILE A 62 15.53 0.13 7.85
CA ILE A 62 14.14 0.21 8.28
C ILE A 62 14.05 -0.51 9.62
N ASP A 63 13.95 0.24 10.71
CA ASP A 63 13.74 -0.28 12.05
C ASP A 63 12.24 -0.41 12.33
N ILE A 64 11.81 -1.64 12.59
CA ILE A 64 10.43 -2.05 12.75
C ILE A 64 10.09 -2.02 14.25
N LYS A 65 9.19 -1.10 14.64
CA LYS A 65 8.83 -0.91 16.05
C LYS A 65 7.60 -1.74 16.45
N SER A 66 6.67 -1.95 15.53
CA SER A 66 5.43 -2.68 15.81
C SER A 66 4.82 -3.35 14.57
N THR A 67 3.85 -4.22 14.81
CA THR A 67 3.01 -4.87 13.79
C THR A 67 1.56 -4.43 13.92
N TRP A 68 0.73 -4.78 12.93
CA TRP A 68 -0.71 -4.50 12.95
C TRP A 68 -1.53 -5.35 13.94
N GLY A 69 -0.92 -6.34 14.61
CA GLY A 69 -1.58 -7.10 15.67
C GLY A 69 -1.06 -8.51 15.89
N ASP A 70 -0.23 -9.05 15.00
CA ASP A 70 0.42 -10.34 15.23
C ASP A 70 1.57 -10.19 16.23
N ARG A 71 1.56 -11.01 17.29
CA ARG A 71 2.51 -10.91 18.41
C ARG A 71 3.82 -11.63 18.14
N HIS A 72 3.84 -12.53 17.16
CA HIS A 72 4.89 -13.53 16.99
C HIS A 72 5.54 -13.45 15.62
N TYR A 73 4.92 -12.79 14.65
CA TYR A 73 5.43 -12.69 13.30
C TYR A 73 5.30 -11.28 12.74
N VAL A 74 6.29 -10.90 11.95
CA VAL A 74 6.27 -9.70 11.12
C VAL A 74 6.64 -10.06 9.69
N GLY A 75 6.04 -9.38 8.73
CA GLY A 75 6.35 -9.58 7.32
C GLY A 75 6.10 -8.35 6.49
N LEU A 76 6.60 -8.42 5.26
CA LEU A 76 6.39 -7.45 4.19
C LEU A 76 6.32 -8.21 2.86
N ASN A 77 5.67 -7.62 1.88
CA ASN A 77 5.70 -8.12 0.51
C ASN A 77 6.91 -7.59 -0.26
N GLY A 78 7.28 -6.31 -0.06
CA GLY A 78 8.30 -5.69 -0.88
C GLY A 78 8.69 -4.28 -0.47
N ILE A 79 9.83 -3.83 -0.98
CA ILE A 79 10.38 -2.49 -0.78
C ILE A 79 10.90 -2.00 -2.13
N GLU A 80 10.41 -0.85 -2.58
CA GLU A 80 10.90 -0.18 -3.78
C GLU A 80 11.50 1.17 -3.40
N ILE A 81 12.61 1.53 -4.04
CA ILE A 81 13.33 2.76 -3.77
C ILE A 81 13.65 3.40 -5.11
N PHE A 82 13.26 4.66 -5.30
CA PHE A 82 13.54 5.40 -6.52
C PHE A 82 14.47 6.58 -6.22
N SER A 83 15.40 6.80 -7.14
CA SER A 83 16.37 7.89 -7.05
C SER A 83 15.78 9.21 -7.54
N SER A 84 16.50 10.32 -7.30
CA SER A 84 16.16 11.63 -7.86
C SER A 84 16.20 11.71 -9.39
N LYS A 85 16.68 10.66 -10.08
CA LYS A 85 16.64 10.57 -11.55
C LYS A 85 15.36 9.92 -12.05
N GLY A 86 14.48 9.49 -11.15
CA GLY A 86 13.31 8.68 -11.48
C GLY A 86 13.59 7.18 -11.53
N GLU A 87 14.84 6.73 -11.63
CA GLU A 87 15.15 5.31 -11.80
C GLU A 87 15.13 4.52 -10.47
N PRO A 88 14.73 3.23 -10.47
CA PRO A 88 14.89 2.33 -9.33
C PRO A 88 16.34 2.25 -8.85
N VAL A 89 16.56 2.31 -7.54
CA VAL A 89 17.89 2.22 -6.93
C VAL A 89 18.41 0.79 -7.01
N GLN A 90 19.62 0.62 -7.55
CA GLN A 90 20.28 -0.67 -7.60
C GLN A 90 20.74 -1.11 -6.20
N ILE A 91 20.23 -2.24 -5.73
CA ILE A 91 20.56 -2.83 -4.44
C ILE A 91 21.77 -3.76 -4.57
N ALA A 92 22.79 -3.54 -3.74
CA ALA A 92 23.97 -4.40 -3.66
C ALA A 92 23.74 -5.57 -2.69
N SER A 93 23.09 -5.29 -1.56
CA SER A 93 22.82 -6.31 -0.53
C SER A 93 21.59 -5.95 0.28
N ILE A 94 20.89 -6.97 0.77
CA ILE A 94 19.77 -6.82 1.70
C ILE A 94 19.91 -7.86 2.82
N GLN A 95 19.66 -7.44 4.05
CA GLN A 95 19.72 -8.27 5.25
C GLN A 95 18.57 -7.89 6.18
N ALA A 96 18.15 -8.83 7.01
CA ALA A 96 17.21 -8.56 8.08
C ALA A 96 17.69 -9.17 9.39
N ASP A 97 17.28 -8.56 10.49
CA ASP A 97 17.45 -9.10 11.84
C ASP A 97 16.10 -9.07 12.56
N PRO A 98 15.48 -10.22 12.87
CA PRO A 98 15.88 -11.57 12.45
C PRO A 98 15.74 -11.77 10.93
N PRO A 99 16.54 -12.68 10.32
CA PRO A 99 16.64 -12.81 8.86
C PRO A 99 15.34 -13.26 8.20
N ASP A 100 14.72 -14.32 8.71
CA ASP A 100 13.45 -14.87 8.25
C ASP A 100 12.98 -15.96 9.22
N ILE A 101 11.85 -16.62 8.93
CA ILE A 101 11.24 -17.65 9.78
C ILE A 101 12.10 -18.91 9.96
N ASN A 102 13.10 -19.16 9.09
CA ASN A 102 13.95 -20.36 9.17
C ASN A 102 14.93 -20.36 10.36
N ILE A 103 15.05 -19.26 11.11
CA ILE A 103 15.69 -19.25 12.42
C ILE A 103 15.01 -20.19 13.43
N LEU A 104 13.70 -20.44 13.26
CA LEU A 104 12.94 -21.29 14.14
C LEU A 104 13.15 -22.78 13.78
N PRO A 105 13.36 -23.68 14.76
CA PRO A 105 13.67 -25.09 14.50
C PRO A 105 12.63 -25.87 13.69
N ALA A 106 11.38 -25.43 13.69
CA ALA A 106 10.30 -26.06 12.92
C ALA A 106 10.39 -25.75 11.40
N TYR A 107 11.23 -24.78 11.03
CA TYR A 107 11.43 -24.30 9.68
C TYR A 107 12.90 -24.53 9.28
N GLY A 108 13.19 -24.49 7.99
CA GLY A 108 14.56 -24.76 7.52
C GLY A 108 14.76 -24.63 6.01
N LYS A 109 13.69 -24.69 5.23
CA LYS A 109 13.66 -24.36 3.79
C LYS A 109 12.37 -23.64 3.42
N ASP A 110 11.88 -22.80 4.32
CA ASP A 110 10.73 -21.94 4.07
C ASP A 110 11.10 -20.85 3.06
N PRO A 111 10.29 -20.60 2.03
CA PRO A 111 10.64 -19.68 0.96
C PRO A 111 10.54 -18.20 1.33
N ARG A 112 10.03 -17.87 2.52
CA ARG A 112 9.74 -16.48 2.93
C ARG A 112 10.96 -15.73 3.44
N VAL A 113 11.96 -15.58 2.57
CA VAL A 113 13.28 -15.04 2.87
C VAL A 113 13.37 -13.53 2.58
N VAL A 114 14.35 -12.85 3.19
CA VAL A 114 14.52 -11.39 3.06
C VAL A 114 14.74 -10.93 1.60
N GLY A 115 15.33 -11.79 0.76
CA GLY A 115 15.56 -11.48 -0.66
C GLY A 115 14.28 -11.20 -1.45
N ASN A 116 13.14 -11.72 -1.00
CA ASN A 116 11.85 -11.51 -1.66
C ASN A 116 11.42 -10.04 -1.60
N LEU A 117 11.96 -9.24 -0.66
CA LEU A 117 11.59 -7.83 -0.55
C LEU A 117 12.00 -6.97 -1.75
N ILE A 118 12.89 -7.47 -2.61
CA ILE A 118 13.45 -6.73 -3.75
C ILE A 118 13.33 -7.53 -5.06
N ASP A 119 12.44 -8.53 -5.11
CA ASP A 119 12.24 -9.37 -6.30
C ASP A 119 11.29 -8.75 -7.34
N GLY A 120 10.61 -7.66 -6.98
CA GLY A 120 9.65 -6.93 -7.83
C GLY A 120 8.24 -7.51 -7.87
N VAL A 121 7.96 -8.62 -7.18
CA VAL A 121 6.65 -9.29 -7.18
C VAL A 121 5.84 -8.83 -5.97
N ASN A 122 5.53 -7.53 -5.93
CA ASN A 122 4.98 -6.89 -4.73
C ASN A 122 3.47 -7.16 -4.51
N ARG A 123 2.68 -7.20 -5.59
CA ARG A 123 1.22 -7.41 -5.54
C ARG A 123 0.87 -8.90 -5.50
N THR A 124 1.25 -9.57 -4.42
CA THR A 124 1.18 -11.03 -4.30
C THR A 124 0.56 -11.51 -2.98
N GLN A 125 0.12 -12.76 -2.97
CA GLN A 125 -0.24 -13.54 -1.77
C GLN A 125 0.58 -14.83 -1.64
N ASP A 126 1.53 -15.04 -2.57
CA ASP A 126 2.37 -16.23 -2.66
C ASP A 126 3.49 -16.18 -1.63
N ASP A 127 3.69 -17.28 -0.90
CA ASP A 127 4.79 -17.39 0.07
C ASP A 127 6.18 -17.33 -0.59
N MET A 128 6.27 -17.58 -1.90
CA MET A 128 7.51 -17.49 -2.67
C MET A 128 8.00 -16.04 -2.87
N HIS A 129 7.14 -15.05 -2.66
CA HIS A 129 7.37 -13.64 -2.99
C HIS A 129 7.09 -12.71 -1.81
N VAL A 130 7.12 -13.23 -0.57
CA VAL A 130 6.94 -12.42 0.64
C VAL A 130 8.02 -12.74 1.65
N TRP A 131 8.33 -11.81 2.53
CA TRP A 131 9.24 -12.03 3.66
C TRP A 131 8.44 -12.23 4.95
N LEU A 132 8.91 -13.13 5.81
CA LEU A 132 8.32 -13.35 7.13
C LEU A 132 9.42 -13.69 8.14
N ALA A 133 9.41 -13.01 9.28
CA ALA A 133 10.36 -13.22 10.36
C ALA A 133 9.65 -13.29 11.72
N PRO A 134 10.26 -13.94 12.74
CA PRO A 134 9.70 -13.93 14.08
C PRO A 134 9.77 -12.53 14.69
N PHE A 135 8.68 -12.13 15.32
CA PHE A 135 8.54 -10.84 16.00
C PHE A 135 8.49 -11.04 17.51
N THR A 136 9.05 -10.10 18.26
CA THR A 136 8.94 -10.08 19.72
C THR A 136 8.85 -8.64 20.18
N PRO A 137 7.70 -8.18 20.70
CA PRO A 137 7.54 -6.80 21.14
C PRO A 137 8.69 -6.33 22.05
N GLY A 138 9.25 -5.16 21.74
CA GLY A 138 10.33 -4.54 22.50
C GLY A 138 11.74 -5.09 22.25
N LYS A 139 11.91 -6.04 21.32
CA LYS A 139 13.24 -6.36 20.76
C LYS A 139 13.47 -5.57 19.47
N SER A 140 14.71 -5.58 19.00
CA SER A 140 15.09 -4.97 17.73
C SER A 140 14.68 -5.84 16.55
N HIS A 141 14.09 -5.23 15.53
CA HIS A 141 13.67 -5.85 14.29
C HIS A 141 14.01 -4.89 13.16
N SER A 142 14.87 -5.28 12.22
CA SER A 142 15.29 -4.34 11.17
C SER A 142 15.52 -5.00 9.83
N VAL A 143 15.37 -4.22 8.76
CA VAL A 143 15.78 -4.56 7.40
C VAL A 143 16.83 -3.55 6.96
N SER A 144 18.01 -4.02 6.58
CA SER A 144 19.15 -3.22 6.14
C SER A 144 19.39 -3.45 4.65
N ILE A 145 19.50 -2.36 3.90
CA ILE A 145 19.65 -2.35 2.43
C ILE A 145 20.87 -1.50 2.08
N ASP A 146 21.83 -2.10 1.38
CA ASP A 146 22.99 -1.41 0.83
C ASP A 146 22.77 -1.08 -0.63
N PHE A 147 22.88 0.19 -1.00
CA PHE A 147 22.87 0.59 -2.40
C PHE A 147 24.21 0.28 -3.06
N SER A 148 24.17 -0.06 -4.36
CA SER A 148 25.36 -0.23 -5.19
C SER A 148 26.21 1.03 -5.22
N HIS A 149 25.56 2.19 -5.29
CA HIS A 149 26.20 3.51 -5.26
C HIS A 149 25.37 4.46 -4.36
N PRO A 150 26.01 5.42 -3.67
CA PRO A 150 25.27 6.44 -2.95
C PRO A 150 24.45 7.30 -3.92
N CYS A 151 23.23 7.66 -3.55
CA CYS A 151 22.33 8.45 -4.39
C CYS A 151 21.36 9.29 -3.55
N HIS A 152 20.69 10.24 -4.21
CA HIS A 152 19.54 10.95 -3.62
C HIS A 152 18.30 10.07 -3.75
N VAL A 153 17.64 9.80 -2.62
CA VAL A 153 16.38 9.04 -2.57
C VAL A 153 15.22 10.00 -2.78
N ALA A 154 14.36 9.72 -3.76
CA ALA A 154 13.17 10.53 -4.06
C ALA A 154 11.89 9.90 -3.53
N LEU A 155 11.81 8.57 -3.53
CA LEU A 155 10.62 7.82 -3.12
C LEU A 155 11.05 6.49 -2.49
N ILE A 156 10.40 6.11 -1.40
CA ILE A 156 10.43 4.75 -0.85
C ILE A 156 9.00 4.23 -0.81
N ARG A 157 8.74 3.07 -1.41
CA ARG A 157 7.45 2.37 -1.35
C ARG A 157 7.60 1.12 -0.50
N ILE A 158 6.74 0.98 0.50
CA ILE A 158 6.69 -0.21 1.35
C ILE A 158 5.40 -0.97 1.04
N TRP A 159 5.56 -2.18 0.49
CA TRP A 159 4.48 -3.12 0.26
C TRP A 159 4.35 -4.01 1.49
N ASN A 160 3.27 -3.82 2.23
CA ASN A 160 3.00 -4.49 3.48
C ASN A 160 2.50 -5.93 3.28
N TYR A 161 2.55 -6.75 4.34
CA TYR A 161 2.28 -8.18 4.26
C TYR A 161 0.85 -8.51 3.84
N ASN A 162 0.66 -9.07 2.63
CA ASN A 162 -0.65 -9.19 2.00
C ASN A 162 -1.15 -10.64 1.80
N LYS A 163 -0.53 -11.63 2.45
CA LYS A 163 -0.85 -13.06 2.26
C LYS A 163 -2.34 -13.42 2.30
N SER A 164 -3.10 -12.80 3.21
CA SER A 164 -4.56 -12.92 3.28
C SER A 164 -5.13 -11.88 4.25
N ARG A 165 -6.46 -11.69 4.24
CA ARG A 165 -7.15 -10.78 5.16
C ARG A 165 -6.85 -11.04 6.64
N ILE A 166 -6.72 -12.31 7.02
CA ILE A 166 -6.41 -12.69 8.41
C ILE A 166 -4.91 -12.59 8.72
N HIS A 167 -4.05 -12.72 7.72
CA HIS A 167 -2.60 -12.69 7.93
C HIS A 167 -1.99 -11.30 7.77
N SER A 168 -2.71 -10.33 7.19
CA SER A 168 -2.21 -8.95 7.08
C SER A 168 -2.00 -8.25 8.43
N PHE A 169 -2.36 -8.89 9.55
CA PHE A 169 -2.00 -8.40 10.90
C PHE A 169 -0.52 -8.64 11.25
N ARG A 170 0.18 -9.46 10.45
CA ARG A 170 1.64 -9.62 10.46
C ARG A 170 2.37 -8.48 9.77
N GLY A 171 1.63 -7.58 9.12
CA GLY A 171 2.23 -6.42 8.48
C GLY A 171 2.91 -5.50 9.48
N VAL A 172 3.94 -4.83 9.01
CA VAL A 172 4.64 -3.76 9.74
C VAL A 172 3.69 -2.58 9.95
N ARG A 173 3.72 -1.97 11.15
CA ARG A 173 2.90 -0.82 11.50
C ARG A 173 3.78 0.40 11.77
N ASP A 174 4.42 0.50 12.93
CA ASP A 174 5.27 1.66 13.24
C ASP A 174 6.71 1.40 12.80
N VAL A 175 7.31 2.35 12.06
CA VAL A 175 8.71 2.25 11.57
C VAL A 175 9.51 3.52 11.80
N GLU A 176 10.82 3.33 11.86
CA GLU A 176 11.83 4.39 11.75
C GLU A 176 12.80 4.04 10.62
N ILE A 177 12.94 4.91 9.64
CA ILE A 177 13.81 4.70 8.48
C ILE A 177 15.01 5.62 8.60
N LEU A 178 16.20 5.03 8.56
CA LEU A 178 17.48 5.73 8.62
C LEU A 178 18.24 5.57 7.31
N LEU A 179 18.83 6.65 6.81
CA LEU A 179 19.78 6.64 5.69
C LEU A 179 21.13 7.13 6.20
N ASP A 180 22.16 6.29 6.10
CA ASP A 180 23.50 6.54 6.65
C ASP A 180 23.46 7.02 8.12
N ALA A 181 22.62 6.34 8.93
CA ALA A 181 22.35 6.64 10.34
C ALA A 181 21.59 7.95 10.64
N GLN A 182 21.14 8.68 9.61
CA GLN A 182 20.24 9.82 9.78
C GLN A 182 18.78 9.38 9.62
N CYS A 183 17.91 9.68 10.58
CA CYS A 183 16.48 9.41 10.46
C CYS A 183 15.88 10.27 9.33
N ILE A 184 15.29 9.60 8.34
CA ILE A 184 14.63 10.23 7.18
C ILE A 184 13.11 10.05 7.22
N PHE A 185 12.59 9.07 7.96
CA PHE A 185 11.15 8.90 8.17
C PHE A 185 10.86 8.24 9.52
N HIS A 186 9.80 8.69 10.18
CA HIS A 186 9.26 8.08 11.38
C HIS A 186 7.74 8.16 11.33
N GLY A 187 7.05 7.01 11.34
CA GLY A 187 5.60 6.99 11.17
C GLY A 187 4.98 5.61 11.10
N GLU A 188 3.66 5.60 10.90
CA GLU A 188 2.85 4.39 10.70
C GLU A 188 2.79 4.03 9.20
N ILE A 189 2.85 2.74 8.88
CA ILE A 189 2.68 2.17 7.54
C ILE A 189 1.31 1.50 7.44
N ALA A 190 0.54 1.87 6.43
CA ALA A 190 -0.78 1.33 6.16
C ALA A 190 -0.79 -0.20 6.09
N LYS A 191 -1.82 -0.80 6.70
CA LYS A 191 -2.05 -2.25 6.67
C LYS A 191 -2.46 -2.68 5.26
N ALA A 192 -1.93 -3.81 4.79
CA ALA A 192 -2.44 -4.42 3.56
C ALA A 192 -3.87 -4.98 3.75
N SER A 193 -4.70 -4.82 2.73
CA SER A 193 -6.10 -5.27 2.69
C SER A 193 -6.27 -6.79 2.83
N GLY A 194 -5.28 -7.56 2.38
CA GLY A 194 -5.36 -9.02 2.26
C GLY A 194 -6.09 -9.50 1.01
N THR A 195 -6.30 -8.63 0.02
CA THR A 195 -6.84 -8.95 -1.32
C THR A 195 -5.82 -8.64 -2.41
N LEU A 196 -5.98 -9.17 -3.63
CA LEU A 196 -5.12 -8.83 -4.78
C LEU A 196 -5.60 -7.63 -5.59
N THR A 197 -6.88 -7.28 -5.43
CA THR A 197 -7.53 -6.15 -6.11
C THR A 197 -7.51 -4.91 -5.21
N GLY A 198 -7.41 -3.73 -5.84
CA GLY A 198 -7.42 -2.43 -5.16
C GLY A 198 -6.32 -1.49 -5.65
N ALA A 199 -6.43 -0.21 -5.29
CA ALA A 199 -5.41 0.79 -5.53
C ALA A 199 -4.11 0.46 -4.74
N PRO A 200 -2.93 0.95 -5.16
CA PRO A 200 -1.66 0.67 -4.48
C PRO A 200 -1.65 0.95 -2.97
N GLU A 201 -2.37 1.98 -2.53
CA GLU A 201 -2.58 2.35 -1.11
C GLU A 201 -3.25 1.25 -0.26
N HIS A 202 -3.94 0.28 -0.87
CA HIS A 202 -4.50 -0.86 -0.15
C HIS A 202 -3.44 -1.92 0.24
N PHE A 203 -2.19 -1.72 -0.16
CA PHE A 203 -1.11 -2.69 0.02
C PHE A 203 0.03 -2.15 0.87
N GLY A 204 0.00 -0.88 1.29
CA GLY A 204 1.08 -0.24 2.04
C GLY A 204 1.17 1.24 1.69
N ASP A 205 2.35 1.83 1.90
CA ASP A 205 2.55 3.28 1.76
C ASP A 205 3.68 3.66 0.81
N THR A 206 3.53 4.85 0.22
CA THR A 206 4.55 5.54 -0.57
C THR A 206 5.03 6.78 0.18
N ILE A 207 6.30 6.79 0.54
CA ILE A 207 6.96 7.87 1.27
C ILE A 207 7.73 8.72 0.24
N LEU A 208 7.33 9.98 0.10
CA LEU A 208 7.91 10.92 -0.85
C LEU A 208 8.91 11.86 -0.17
N PHE A 209 10.08 12.02 -0.78
CA PHE A 209 11.14 12.95 -0.37
C PHE A 209 11.33 14.10 -1.36
N THR A 210 10.41 14.25 -2.33
CA THR A 210 10.44 15.32 -3.33
C THR A 210 9.03 15.83 -3.62
N THR A 211 8.97 17.07 -4.10
CA THR A 211 7.78 17.71 -4.69
C THR A 211 8.08 18.26 -6.09
N ASP A 212 9.23 17.88 -6.64
CA ASP A 212 9.67 18.28 -7.97
C ASP A 212 8.94 17.44 -9.03
N ASP A 213 8.13 18.10 -9.86
CA ASP A 213 7.30 17.48 -10.89
C ASP A 213 8.14 16.70 -11.92
N ASP A 214 9.35 17.16 -12.26
CA ASP A 214 10.20 16.47 -13.24
C ASP A 214 10.68 15.13 -12.69
N ILE A 215 10.99 15.07 -11.38
CA ILE A 215 11.37 13.82 -10.71
C ILE A 215 10.17 12.89 -10.61
N LEU A 216 8.99 13.41 -10.23
CA LEU A 216 7.78 12.61 -10.11
C LEU A 216 7.34 12.01 -11.46
N GLU A 217 7.41 12.80 -12.53
CA GLU A 217 7.18 12.34 -13.90
C GLU A 217 8.21 11.28 -14.34
N ALA A 218 9.48 11.47 -13.99
CA ALA A 218 10.51 10.48 -14.29
C ALA A 218 10.28 9.16 -13.54
N ILE A 219 9.87 9.21 -12.27
CA ILE A 219 9.45 8.03 -11.51
C ILE A 219 8.28 7.35 -12.21
N PHE A 220 7.21 8.10 -12.50
CA PHE A 220 6.00 7.57 -13.13
C PHE A 220 6.29 6.81 -14.43
N ARG A 221 7.21 7.32 -15.27
CA ARG A 221 7.60 6.65 -16.53
C ARG A 221 8.41 5.37 -16.34
N SER A 222 9.06 5.21 -15.20
CA SER A 222 9.88 4.04 -14.87
C SER A 222 9.18 3.03 -13.97
N ASP A 223 8.00 3.38 -13.46
CA ASP A 223 7.28 2.59 -12.49
C ASP A 223 6.34 1.60 -13.17
N GLU A 224 6.85 0.38 -13.35
CA GLU A 224 6.13 -0.75 -13.93
C GLU A 224 4.85 -1.12 -13.14
N THR A 225 4.70 -0.64 -11.89
CA THR A 225 3.51 -0.90 -11.06
C THR A 225 2.26 -0.21 -11.64
N PHE A 226 2.43 0.93 -12.32
CA PHE A 226 1.32 1.72 -12.88
C PHE A 226 0.94 1.29 -14.31
N ASP A 227 1.79 0.54 -15.01
CA ASP A 227 1.54 0.12 -16.39
C ASP A 227 0.48 -1.01 -16.47
N VAL A 228 0.09 -1.58 -15.33
CA VAL A 228 -0.94 -2.63 -15.26
C VAL A 228 -2.37 -2.10 -15.48
N ASP A 229 -2.62 -0.78 -15.37
CA ASP A 229 -3.98 -0.22 -15.47
C ASP A 229 -4.26 0.60 -16.74
N THR A 230 -3.31 0.70 -17.68
CA THR A 230 -3.48 1.51 -18.90
C THR A 230 -3.12 0.75 -20.19
N GLY A 231 -3.78 -0.37 -20.50
CA GLY A 231 -3.60 -1.00 -21.81
C GLY A 231 -4.32 -2.33 -22.11
N GLY A 232 -5.52 -2.23 -22.68
CA GLY A 232 -6.01 -3.16 -23.73
C GLY A 232 -6.71 -4.45 -23.27
N PRO A 233 -7.65 -4.99 -24.08
CA PRO A 233 -8.40 -6.18 -23.73
C PRO A 233 -7.42 -7.31 -23.50
N CYS A 234 -7.59 -8.00 -22.37
CA CYS A 234 -6.90 -9.22 -22.06
C CYS A 234 -6.78 -10.07 -23.32
N SER A 235 -5.55 -10.23 -23.81
CA SER A 235 -5.22 -11.40 -24.60
C SER A 235 -5.27 -12.57 -23.62
N LEU A 236 -6.49 -12.95 -23.23
CA LEU A 236 -6.76 -14.27 -22.69
C LEU A 236 -6.08 -15.23 -23.68
N PRO A 237 -5.21 -16.14 -23.23
CA PRO A 237 -5.10 -17.39 -23.94
C PRO A 237 -6.54 -17.85 -24.07
N CYS A 238 -7.02 -17.95 -25.32
CA CYS A 238 -8.27 -18.58 -25.66
C CYS A 238 -8.44 -19.77 -24.70
N GLU A 239 -9.39 -19.70 -23.78
CA GLU A 239 -9.79 -20.89 -23.06
C GLU A 239 -10.32 -21.82 -24.14
N GLU A 240 -9.44 -22.69 -24.63
CA GLU A 240 -9.89 -23.94 -25.22
C GLU A 240 -10.78 -24.55 -24.15
N PRO A 241 -12.08 -24.75 -24.41
CA PRO A 241 -12.92 -25.44 -23.46
C PRO A 241 -12.32 -26.83 -23.34
N LEU A 242 -11.62 -27.07 -22.24
CA LEU A 242 -11.10 -28.37 -21.89
C LEU A 242 -12.29 -29.31 -21.88
N ARG A 243 -12.43 -30.09 -22.97
CA ARG A 243 -13.42 -31.17 -23.03
C ARG A 243 -13.07 -32.11 -21.89
N ARG A 244 -13.91 -32.08 -20.86
CA ARG A 244 -13.91 -33.05 -19.78
C ARG A 244 -13.79 -34.45 -20.40
N PRO A 245 -12.82 -35.29 -20.00
CA PRO A 245 -12.67 -36.61 -20.59
C PRO A 245 -14.00 -37.36 -20.51
N SER A 246 -14.42 -37.91 -21.65
CA SER A 246 -15.56 -38.81 -21.72
C SER A 246 -15.15 -40.17 -21.15
N THR A 247 -15.56 -40.45 -19.92
CA THR A 247 -15.61 -41.82 -19.39
C THR A 247 -17.07 -42.18 -19.13
N ALA A 248 -17.67 -42.82 -20.12
CA ALA A 248 -18.73 -43.81 -19.99
C ALA A 248 -18.25 -44.95 -19.06
N ASP A 249 -19.02 -45.71 -18.29
CA ASP A 249 -20.45 -45.95 -18.08
C ASP A 249 -20.60 -46.49 -16.63
N GLY A 250 -21.76 -46.33 -16.01
CA GLY A 250 -22.05 -46.97 -14.72
C GLY A 250 -23.34 -46.50 -14.06
N ASP A 251 -24.46 -46.98 -14.60
CA ASP A 251 -25.79 -47.13 -13.99
C ASP A 251 -25.96 -46.68 -12.52
N SER A 252 -26.81 -45.68 -12.26
CA SER A 252 -27.94 -45.74 -11.28
C SER A 252 -28.58 -44.37 -10.96
N GLU A 253 -29.87 -44.28 -11.29
CA GLU A 253 -30.99 -43.63 -10.58
C GLU A 253 -30.95 -42.13 -10.18
N GLU A 254 -31.71 -41.37 -10.97
CA GLU A 254 -32.56 -40.20 -10.66
C GLU A 254 -32.24 -39.28 -9.46
N ARG A 255 -31.75 -38.06 -9.78
CA ARG A 255 -32.17 -36.83 -9.11
C ARG A 255 -32.60 -35.80 -10.16
N PRO A 256 -33.70 -35.05 -9.97
CA PRO A 256 -34.23 -34.18 -11.00
C PRO A 256 -33.33 -32.96 -11.20
N TYR A 257 -32.93 -32.73 -12.45
CA TYR A 257 -32.32 -31.48 -12.90
C TYR A 257 -33.43 -30.44 -13.09
N THR A 258 -33.32 -29.32 -12.37
CA THR A 258 -34.11 -28.13 -12.65
C THR A 258 -33.52 -27.42 -13.87
N GLN A 259 -34.10 -27.68 -15.04
CA GLN A 259 -33.81 -26.96 -16.27
C GLN A 259 -34.81 -25.79 -16.39
N ALA A 260 -34.33 -24.55 -16.39
CA ALA A 260 -35.10 -23.39 -16.83
C ALA A 260 -34.73 -23.12 -18.30
N GLY A 261 -35.75 -23.14 -19.16
CA GLY A 261 -35.62 -23.13 -20.61
C GLY A 261 -35.26 -21.78 -21.22
N LEU A 262 -34.69 -21.87 -22.42
CA LEU A 262 -34.58 -20.82 -23.42
C LEU A 262 -35.95 -20.19 -23.75
N TRP A 263 -36.03 -18.86 -23.67
CA TRP A 263 -36.72 -17.91 -24.56
C TRP A 263 -36.43 -16.50 -24.00
N ALA A 264 -36.22 -15.43 -24.75
CA ALA A 264 -36.22 -15.17 -26.19
C ALA A 264 -35.28 -13.97 -26.45
N GLN A 265 -34.78 -13.86 -27.68
CA GLN A 265 -34.02 -12.71 -28.16
C GLN A 265 -34.87 -11.43 -27.98
N VAL A 266 -34.32 -10.42 -27.32
CA VAL A 266 -34.84 -9.06 -27.30
C VAL A 266 -33.83 -8.18 -28.04
N PRO A 267 -34.25 -7.29 -28.96
CA PRO A 267 -33.35 -6.65 -29.92
C PRO A 267 -32.32 -5.74 -29.24
N GLU A 268 -31.10 -5.84 -29.73
CA GLU A 268 -30.00 -4.91 -29.52
C GLU A 268 -30.45 -3.49 -29.89
N VAL A 269 -30.60 -2.63 -28.88
CA VAL A 269 -30.81 -1.20 -29.09
C VAL A 269 -29.43 -0.61 -29.32
N GLU A 270 -29.13 -0.31 -30.58
CA GLU A 270 -27.95 0.45 -30.99
C GLU A 270 -27.90 1.78 -30.23
N LEU A 271 -26.87 1.96 -29.41
CA LEU A 271 -26.49 3.26 -28.86
C LEU A 271 -25.90 4.11 -30.01
N PRO A 272 -26.40 5.33 -30.26
CA PRO A 272 -25.88 6.16 -31.34
C PRO A 272 -24.44 6.58 -31.05
N CYS A 273 -23.62 6.59 -32.11
CA CYS A 273 -22.24 7.07 -32.11
C CYS A 273 -22.10 8.41 -31.38
N SER A 274 -21.26 8.43 -30.34
CA SER A 274 -20.78 9.68 -29.76
C SER A 274 -19.99 10.46 -30.81
N ALA A 275 -20.40 11.71 -31.04
CA ALA A 275 -19.74 12.65 -31.94
C ALA A 275 -18.25 12.81 -31.61
N PRO A 276 -17.39 13.13 -32.60
CA PRO A 276 -15.97 13.30 -32.37
C PRO A 276 -15.73 14.45 -31.39
N VAL A 277 -15.08 14.15 -30.27
CA VAL A 277 -14.56 15.14 -29.32
C VAL A 277 -13.54 15.98 -30.08
N SER A 278 -13.79 17.29 -30.18
CA SER A 278 -12.79 18.21 -30.75
C SER A 278 -11.57 18.21 -29.84
N GLU A 279 -10.42 17.76 -30.36
CA GLU A 279 -9.12 17.93 -29.72
C GLU A 279 -8.93 19.41 -29.37
N VAL A 280 -8.85 19.70 -28.07
CA VAL A 280 -8.47 21.02 -27.59
C VAL A 280 -6.96 21.13 -27.75
N THR A 281 -6.51 21.72 -28.86
CA THR A 281 -5.10 22.10 -29.02
C THR A 281 -4.77 23.22 -28.06
N THR A 282 -3.99 22.92 -27.01
CA THR A 282 -3.43 23.94 -26.12
C THR A 282 -2.05 24.38 -26.63
N PRO A 283 -1.71 25.68 -26.56
CA PRO A 283 -0.38 26.16 -26.95
C PRO A 283 0.71 25.85 -25.91
N GLU A 284 0.35 25.47 -24.69
CA GLU A 284 1.26 25.07 -23.61
C GLU A 284 0.78 23.75 -22.96
N PRO A 285 1.67 22.77 -22.70
CA PRO A 285 1.33 21.56 -21.96
C PRO A 285 0.81 21.90 -20.55
N GLY A 286 -0.30 21.28 -20.14
CA GLY A 286 -0.87 21.44 -18.79
C GLY A 286 -1.77 22.65 -18.58
N VAL A 287 -1.85 23.60 -19.53
CA VAL A 287 -2.77 24.75 -19.45
C VAL A 287 -3.93 24.57 -20.43
N TYR A 288 -5.10 24.26 -19.88
CA TYR A 288 -6.33 24.05 -20.67
C TYR A 288 -7.20 25.30 -20.70
N HIS A 289 -7.74 25.61 -21.88
CA HIS A 289 -8.70 26.70 -22.07
C HIS A 289 -10.10 26.12 -22.32
N GLY A 290 -11.08 26.53 -21.53
CA GLY A 290 -12.45 26.07 -21.68
C GLY A 290 -13.45 26.95 -20.93
N ILE A 291 -14.73 26.79 -21.27
CA ILE A 291 -15.86 27.44 -20.58
C ILE A 291 -16.58 26.50 -19.61
N CYS A 292 -16.34 25.20 -19.74
CA CYS A 292 -16.95 24.15 -18.94
C CYS A 292 -15.87 23.10 -18.62
N LEU A 293 -15.77 22.72 -17.35
CA LEU A 293 -14.96 21.61 -16.89
C LEU A 293 -15.90 20.47 -16.52
N GLN A 294 -15.81 19.37 -17.25
CA GLN A 294 -16.58 18.16 -16.95
C GLN A 294 -15.64 17.13 -16.32
N LEU A 295 -15.97 16.71 -15.10
CA LEU A 295 -15.27 15.63 -14.41
C LEU A 295 -16.11 14.36 -14.50
N ASN A 296 -15.49 13.27 -14.95
CA ASN A 296 -16.11 11.96 -14.98
C ASN A 296 -15.43 11.06 -13.96
N PHE A 297 -16.15 10.70 -12.89
CA PHE A 297 -15.64 9.80 -11.85
C PHE A 297 -15.89 8.37 -12.27
N THR A 298 -14.83 7.65 -12.64
CA THR A 298 -14.91 6.31 -13.22
C THR A 298 -14.76 5.19 -12.19
N ALA A 299 -14.30 5.49 -10.98
CA ALA A 299 -14.10 4.54 -9.89
C ALA A 299 -14.17 5.24 -8.52
N SER A 300 -14.40 4.46 -7.46
CA SER A 300 -14.45 4.90 -6.06
C SER A 300 -13.55 4.04 -5.17
N TRP A 301 -13.14 4.58 -4.03
CA TRP A 301 -12.31 3.86 -3.06
C TRP A 301 -13.19 3.10 -2.06
N GLY A 302 -13.28 1.78 -2.22
CA GLY A 302 -13.84 0.87 -1.22
C GLY A 302 -15.37 0.74 -1.17
N ASP A 303 -16.12 1.59 -1.86
CA ASP A 303 -17.58 1.48 -1.96
C ASP A 303 -18.08 1.64 -3.40
N LEU A 304 -18.61 0.55 -3.97
CA LEU A 304 -19.10 0.51 -5.35
C LEU A 304 -20.30 1.44 -5.62
N HIS A 305 -21.02 1.87 -4.59
CA HIS A 305 -22.31 2.56 -4.74
C HIS A 305 -22.22 4.05 -4.41
N TYR A 306 -21.18 4.49 -3.71
CA TYR A 306 -21.09 5.87 -3.23
C TYR A 306 -19.69 6.46 -3.47
N LEU A 307 -19.64 7.67 -4.00
CA LEU A 307 -18.41 8.45 -4.13
C LEU A 307 -18.57 9.83 -3.52
N GLY A 308 -17.51 10.36 -2.92
CA GLY A 308 -17.56 11.59 -2.16
C GLY A 308 -16.34 12.47 -2.32
N LEU A 309 -16.55 13.78 -2.43
CA LEU A 309 -15.48 14.77 -2.41
C LEU A 309 -15.70 15.71 -1.23
N THR A 310 -14.66 15.98 -0.43
CA THR A 310 -14.74 17.00 0.64
C THR A 310 -14.70 18.42 0.07
N GLY A 311 -14.07 18.60 -1.10
CA GLY A 311 -13.95 19.88 -1.78
C GLY A 311 -13.39 19.71 -3.20
N LEU A 312 -13.64 20.71 -4.04
CA LEU A 312 -13.09 20.82 -5.39
C LEU A 312 -12.72 22.29 -5.62
N GLU A 313 -11.50 22.54 -6.05
CA GLU A 313 -11.00 23.88 -6.36
C GLU A 313 -10.39 23.87 -7.77
N VAL A 314 -10.74 24.86 -8.58
CA VAL A 314 -10.14 25.03 -9.91
C VAL A 314 -9.19 26.20 -9.83
N VAL A 315 -7.90 25.94 -10.07
CA VAL A 315 -6.84 26.94 -9.97
C VAL A 315 -6.48 27.45 -11.36
N GLY A 316 -6.45 28.77 -11.52
CA GLY A 316 -6.04 29.42 -12.76
C GLY A 316 -4.52 29.37 -12.96
N LYS A 317 -4.07 29.74 -14.16
CA LYS A 317 -2.63 29.77 -14.52
C LYS A 317 -1.76 30.66 -13.63
N ASP A 318 -2.38 31.58 -12.88
CA ASP A 318 -1.76 32.49 -11.93
C ASP A 318 -1.66 31.90 -10.52
N GLY A 319 -2.02 30.62 -10.34
CA GLY A 319 -2.04 29.94 -9.04
C GLY A 319 -3.16 30.43 -8.13
N GLN A 320 -4.12 31.21 -8.65
CA GLN A 320 -5.25 31.69 -7.88
C GLN A 320 -6.49 30.83 -8.14
N ALA A 321 -7.23 30.55 -7.08
CA ALA A 321 -8.51 29.86 -7.16
C ALA A 321 -9.52 30.65 -7.99
N LEU A 322 -10.08 30.02 -9.01
CA LEU A 322 -11.17 30.59 -9.79
C LEU A 322 -12.45 30.61 -8.93
N PRO A 323 -13.13 31.76 -8.81
CA PRO A 323 -14.37 31.83 -8.05
C PRO A 323 -15.48 31.09 -8.80
N ILE A 324 -15.83 29.90 -8.31
CA ILE A 324 -16.96 29.11 -8.81
C ILE A 324 -18.17 29.36 -7.92
N SER A 325 -19.26 29.85 -8.51
CA SER A 325 -20.53 29.99 -7.81
C SER A 325 -21.35 28.71 -7.90
N LEU A 326 -22.19 28.44 -6.89
CA LEU A 326 -23.03 27.24 -6.82
C LEU A 326 -23.91 26.99 -8.06
N HIS A 327 -24.42 28.06 -8.69
CA HIS A 327 -25.24 27.95 -9.90
C HIS A 327 -24.45 27.49 -11.14
N GLN A 328 -23.13 27.42 -11.06
CA GLN A 328 -22.23 26.96 -12.12
C GLN A 328 -21.83 25.50 -11.95
N ILE A 329 -22.30 24.83 -10.88
CA ILE A 329 -21.98 23.44 -10.55
C ILE A 329 -23.21 22.58 -10.78
N SER A 330 -23.04 21.48 -11.51
CA SER A 330 -24.05 20.45 -11.71
C SER A 330 -23.41 19.07 -11.57
N ALA A 331 -24.12 18.14 -10.94
CA ALA A 331 -23.75 16.73 -10.84
C ALA A 331 -24.92 15.85 -11.30
N CYS A 332 -24.61 14.66 -11.79
CA CYS A 332 -25.59 13.65 -12.17
C CYS A 332 -25.11 12.29 -11.67
N PRO A 333 -25.82 11.67 -10.71
CA PRO A 333 -26.91 12.24 -9.90
C PRO A 333 -26.45 13.41 -9.03
N ARG A 334 -27.39 14.26 -8.59
CA ARG A 334 -27.09 15.53 -7.91
C ARG A 334 -26.48 15.30 -6.54
N ASP A 335 -27.12 14.45 -5.74
CA ASP A 335 -26.69 14.00 -4.41
C ASP A 335 -27.56 12.81 -3.94
N LEU A 336 -27.39 12.36 -2.70
CA LEU A 336 -28.13 11.23 -2.13
C LEU A 336 -29.65 11.42 -2.12
N ASN A 337 -30.16 12.65 -2.10
CA ASN A 337 -31.60 12.90 -2.05
C ASN A 337 -32.33 12.56 -3.37
N ASP A 338 -31.59 12.24 -4.43
CA ASP A 338 -32.17 11.67 -5.65
C ASP A 338 -32.63 10.21 -5.46
N LEU A 339 -32.20 9.54 -4.38
CA LEU A 339 -32.62 8.18 -4.04
C LEU A 339 -33.88 8.19 -3.16
N PRO A 340 -34.87 7.33 -3.43
CA PRO A 340 -36.14 7.30 -2.69
C PRO A 340 -36.00 6.91 -1.20
N GLU A 341 -34.86 6.32 -0.83
CA GLU A 341 -34.55 5.89 0.55
C GLU A 341 -33.99 7.03 1.40
N TYR A 342 -33.59 8.14 0.78
CA TYR A 342 -33.01 9.30 1.44
C TYR A 342 -33.93 10.50 1.29
N THR A 343 -34.37 11.03 2.41
CA THR A 343 -35.10 12.30 2.46
C THR A 343 -34.40 13.19 3.48
N ASP A 344 -33.90 14.35 3.03
CA ASP A 344 -33.23 15.36 3.86
C ASP A 344 -31.80 14.98 4.30
N ASP A 345 -31.05 14.31 3.42
CA ASP A 345 -29.63 14.07 3.64
C ASP A 345 -28.84 15.37 3.50
N SER A 346 -28.09 15.71 4.54
CA SER A 346 -27.33 16.96 4.60
C SER A 346 -26.13 17.01 3.65
N ARG A 347 -25.78 15.92 2.95
CA ARG A 347 -24.63 15.83 2.04
C ARG A 347 -24.99 16.26 0.62
N THR A 348 -25.49 17.48 0.48
CA THR A 348 -25.96 18.07 -0.78
C THR A 348 -24.86 18.83 -1.51
N LEU A 349 -24.87 18.82 -2.84
CA LEU A 349 -23.91 19.55 -3.70
C LEU A 349 -23.73 21.02 -3.31
N ASP A 350 -24.78 21.66 -2.78
CA ASP A 350 -24.79 23.08 -2.40
C ASP A 350 -23.82 23.47 -1.27
N LYS A 351 -23.27 22.49 -0.54
CA LYS A 351 -22.22 22.75 0.46
C LYS A 351 -20.83 22.96 -0.18
N THR A 352 -20.64 22.64 -1.46
CA THR A 352 -19.33 22.76 -2.14
C THR A 352 -18.98 24.19 -2.56
N GLY A 353 -19.94 25.13 -2.59
CA GLY A 353 -19.72 26.50 -3.07
C GLY A 353 -19.75 27.61 -2.02
N THR A 354 -19.94 27.28 -0.73
CA THR A 354 -19.91 28.26 0.37
C THR A 354 -18.63 28.12 1.19
N TRP A 355 -17.54 28.71 0.71
CA TRP A 355 -16.26 28.72 1.40
C TRP A 355 -16.15 29.88 2.40
N ARG A 356 -16.68 29.68 3.62
CA ARG A 356 -16.12 30.26 4.84
C ARG A 356 -15.92 29.14 5.86
N ARG A 357 -14.67 28.95 6.30
CA ARG A 357 -14.19 27.95 7.28
C ARG A 357 -15.28 27.39 8.21
N ALA A 358 -15.69 26.14 7.98
CA ALA A 358 -16.37 25.26 8.94
C ALA A 358 -16.06 23.78 8.59
N PRO A 359 -16.22 22.82 9.53
CA PRO A 359 -15.49 21.54 9.60
C PRO A 359 -15.97 20.46 8.60
N PRO A 360 -15.23 19.34 8.43
CA PRO A 360 -15.35 18.46 7.29
C PRO A 360 -16.53 17.50 7.44
N HIS A 361 -17.45 17.52 6.48
CA HIS A 361 -18.36 16.41 6.23
C HIS A 361 -18.27 16.02 4.75
N PRO A 362 -17.99 14.76 4.43
CA PRO A 362 -17.85 14.29 3.06
C PRO A 362 -19.22 14.16 2.37
N PHE A 363 -19.24 14.49 1.09
CA PHE A 363 -20.38 14.35 0.20
C PHE A 363 -20.49 12.89 -0.26
N LEU A 364 -21.65 12.40 -0.69
CA LEU A 364 -21.77 11.11 -1.39
C LEU A 364 -22.77 11.28 -2.55
N ALA A 365 -22.48 10.76 -3.72
CA ALA A 365 -23.42 10.67 -4.84
C ALA A 365 -23.46 9.20 -5.36
N PRO A 366 -24.63 8.70 -5.79
CA PRO A 366 -24.73 7.36 -6.37
C PRO A 366 -24.12 7.29 -7.79
N CYS A 367 -23.40 6.23 -8.14
CA CYS A 367 -23.08 5.94 -9.54
C CYS A 367 -24.15 5.02 -10.13
N PHE A 368 -24.84 5.45 -11.19
CA PHE A 368 -25.61 4.55 -12.04
C PHE A 368 -24.84 4.32 -13.35
N LEU A 369 -24.74 3.04 -13.73
CA LEU A 369 -24.06 2.51 -14.92
C LEU A 369 -24.47 3.20 -16.23
#